data_AF-A0A7C4QXD8-F1
#
_entry.id   AF-A0A7C4QXD8-F1
#
_cell.length_a   1.000
_cell.length_b   1.000
_cell.length_c   1.000
_cell.angle_alpha   90.00
_cell.angle_beta   90.00
_cell.angle_gamma   90.00
#
_symmetry.space_group_name_H-M   'P 1'
#
loop_
_entity.id
_entity.type
_entity.pdbx_description
1 polymer ?
#
loop_
_entity_poly.entity_id
_entity_poly.type
_entity_poly.pdbx_seq_one_letter_code
_entity_poly.pdbx_strand_id
1 'polypeptide(L)'
;MNVWLNPPADYLLFIIIALAAVAATLYWVREHAATAHSRLGSLGLWAAVGLILAGGWFFVRYLGETTRDKIGATLQVLAPLYADEMSRHGHAKITLATPADDPLYLQLISLQKRWMALNPLVHDIYTMRKLPDGRKVIIVDAETDYDRDGKFSGEREQRTPIGEVYPEADPGLELALAGRANFESQPVTDRWGTWIGAAAPIYREDGSIDGVLGLDYDASLMAHSVALARLAGMVCLAVFLVIVIAAFSVILLQQARLSERIRADAEKERLIAELQQSLAEVKTLHGLLPICANCKKVRDDQGYWAQIDLYLAEHTNARFTHGICPDCVKKLYPEYADSVSNEPNPAENPPKT
;
A
#
# COMPACT_ATOMS: atom_id res chain seq x y z
N MET A 1 17.87 0.05 -23.22
CA MET A 1 17.12 0.81 -22.19
C MET A 1 18.11 1.29 -21.15
N ASN A 2 18.35 2.59 -21.06
CA ASN A 2 19.32 3.17 -20.10
C ASN A 2 18.78 3.08 -18.67
N VAL A 3 19.01 1.93 -18.02
CA VAL A 3 18.68 1.66 -16.60
C VAL A 3 19.39 2.63 -15.64
N TRP A 4 20.42 3.31 -16.13
CA TRP A 4 21.37 4.10 -15.33
C TRP A 4 20.95 5.54 -15.06
N LEU A 5 20.20 6.17 -15.97
CA LEU A 5 20.03 7.63 -16.00
C LEU A 5 18.59 8.11 -15.81
N ASN A 6 17.60 7.23 -15.80
CA ASN A 6 16.20 7.65 -15.74
C ASN A 6 15.58 7.46 -14.34
N PRO A 7 14.64 8.35 -13.93
CA PRO A 7 13.72 8.03 -12.85
C PRO A 7 13.13 6.64 -13.07
N PRO A 8 12.81 5.90 -11.99
CA PRO A 8 12.34 4.54 -12.09
C PRO A 8 11.08 4.43 -12.95
N ALA A 9 11.26 4.19 -14.26
CA ALA A 9 10.18 4.06 -15.24
C ALA A 9 9.30 2.84 -14.93
N ASP A 10 9.91 1.82 -14.34
CA ASP A 10 9.26 0.68 -13.69
C ASP A 10 8.31 1.13 -12.56
N TYR A 11 8.71 2.09 -11.71
CA TYR A 11 7.85 2.60 -10.65
C TYR A 11 6.73 3.49 -11.17
N LEU A 12 6.95 4.26 -12.24
CA LEU A 12 5.87 4.98 -12.92
C LEU A 12 4.82 4.01 -13.49
N LEU A 13 5.27 2.93 -14.13
CA LEU A 13 4.38 1.86 -14.58
C LEU A 13 3.61 1.23 -13.41
N PHE A 14 4.30 0.98 -12.29
CA PHE A 14 3.68 0.47 -11.06
C PHE A 14 2.60 1.42 -10.52
N ILE A 15 2.85 2.74 -10.49
CA ILE A 15 1.85 3.75 -10.12
C ILE A 15 0.62 3.63 -11.04
N ILE A 16 0.81 3.58 -12.35
CA ILE A 16 -0.30 3.51 -13.32
C ILE A 16 -1.15 2.27 -13.06
N ILE A 17 -0.52 1.11 -12.86
CA ILE A 17 -1.20 -0.15 -12.57
C ILE A 17 -1.97 -0.06 -11.23
N ALA A 18 -1.35 0.50 -10.19
CA ALA A 18 -1.98 0.67 -8.89
C ALA A 18 -3.21 1.60 -8.94
N LEU A 19 -3.10 2.74 -9.63
CA LEU A 19 -4.21 3.67 -9.81
C LEU A 19 -5.36 3.03 -10.62
N ALA A 20 -5.04 2.27 -11.68
CA ALA A 20 -6.04 1.55 -12.45
C ALA A 20 -6.77 0.49 -11.59
N ALA A 21 -6.05 -0.23 -10.73
CA ALA A 21 -6.64 -1.21 -9.81
C ALA A 21 -7.59 -0.55 -8.79
N VAL A 22 -7.23 0.63 -8.25
CA VAL A 22 -8.10 1.40 -7.36
C VAL A 22 -9.36 1.87 -8.09
N ALA A 23 -9.21 2.40 -9.30
CA ALA A 23 -10.34 2.85 -10.11
C ALA A 23 -11.30 1.69 -10.44
N ALA A 24 -10.77 0.54 -10.85
CA ALA A 24 -11.55 -0.67 -11.12
C ALA A 24 -12.29 -1.17 -9.86
N THR A 25 -11.63 -1.14 -8.70
CA THR A 25 -12.25 -1.56 -7.44
C THR A 25 -13.37 -0.61 -7.02
N LEU A 26 -13.15 0.71 -7.11
CA LEU A 26 -14.18 1.70 -6.80
C LEU A 26 -15.38 1.61 -7.78
N TYR A 27 -15.11 1.31 -9.05
CA TYR A 27 -16.17 1.04 -10.03
C TYR A 27 -16.99 -0.19 -9.63
N TRP A 28 -16.31 -1.30 -9.30
CA TRP A 28 -16.97 -2.53 -8.88
C TRP A 28 -17.83 -2.34 -7.61
N VAL A 29 -17.32 -1.64 -6.60
CA VAL A 29 -18.07 -1.31 -5.37
C VAL A 29 -19.32 -0.49 -5.71
N ARG A 30 -19.21 0.48 -6.64
CA ARG A 30 -20.35 1.31 -7.05
C ARG A 30 -21.43 0.50 -7.77
N GLU A 31 -21.05 -0.48 -8.58
CA GLU A 31 -21.98 -1.36 -9.29
C GLU A 31 -22.72 -2.30 -8.34
N HIS A 32 -22.04 -2.84 -7.34
CA HIS A 32 -22.60 -3.85 -6.43
C HIS A 32 -23.27 -3.26 -5.18
N ALA A 33 -23.01 -1.99 -4.88
CA ALA A 33 -23.60 -1.31 -3.75
C ALA A 33 -23.80 0.18 -4.08
N ALA A 34 -24.86 0.47 -4.83
CA ALA A 34 -25.19 1.84 -5.28
C ALA A 34 -25.32 2.86 -4.14
N THR A 35 -25.71 2.39 -2.94
CA THR A 35 -25.81 3.18 -1.70
C THR A 35 -24.47 3.31 -0.94
N ALA A 36 -23.45 2.51 -1.27
CA ALA A 36 -22.13 2.51 -0.63
C ALA A 36 -21.24 3.68 -1.04
N HIS A 37 -21.50 4.28 -2.21
CA HIS A 37 -20.60 5.25 -2.79
C HIS A 37 -20.71 6.61 -2.10
N SER A 38 -20.01 6.77 -0.98
CA SER A 38 -19.77 8.08 -0.38
C SER A 38 -18.59 8.77 -1.08
N ARG A 39 -18.78 10.00 -1.57
CA ARG A 39 -17.68 10.79 -2.17
C ARG A 39 -16.51 10.95 -1.20
N LEU A 40 -16.80 11.04 0.11
CA LEU A 40 -15.78 11.17 1.14
C LEU A 40 -14.95 9.89 1.29
N GLY A 41 -15.58 8.72 1.20
CA GLY A 41 -14.88 7.43 1.24
C GLY A 41 -13.98 7.22 0.02
N SER A 42 -14.47 7.47 -1.19
CA SER A 42 -13.63 7.31 -2.39
C SER A 42 -12.43 8.27 -2.40
N LEU A 43 -12.62 9.52 -1.95
CA LEU A 43 -11.51 10.48 -1.76
C LEU A 43 -10.50 9.99 -0.70
N GLY A 44 -10.98 9.38 0.39
CA GLY A 44 -10.12 8.80 1.42
C GLY A 44 -9.22 7.69 0.88
N LEU A 45 -9.76 6.78 0.06
CA LEU A 45 -8.96 5.72 -0.57
C LEU A 45 -7.90 6.28 -1.52
N TRP A 46 -8.28 7.25 -2.37
CA TRP A 46 -7.33 7.90 -3.28
C TRP A 46 -6.22 8.63 -2.52
N ALA A 47 -6.54 9.33 -1.43
CA ALA A 47 -5.55 9.99 -0.59
C ALA A 47 -4.60 8.99 0.08
N ALA A 48 -5.13 7.90 0.64
CA ALA A 48 -4.32 6.86 1.27
C ALA A 48 -3.38 6.20 0.25
N VAL A 49 -3.88 5.80 -0.91
CA VAL A 49 -3.07 5.20 -1.98
C VAL A 49 -2.04 6.21 -2.51
N GLY A 50 -2.42 7.47 -2.69
CA GLY A 50 -1.51 8.53 -3.11
C GLY A 50 -0.33 8.71 -2.14
N LEU A 51 -0.60 8.71 -0.83
CA LEU A 51 0.45 8.77 0.20
C LEU A 51 1.34 7.52 0.19
N ILE A 52 0.77 6.33 0.04
CA ILE A 52 1.53 5.08 -0.04
C ILE A 52 2.43 5.07 -1.28
N LEU A 53 1.93 5.50 -2.45
CA LEU A 53 2.71 5.57 -3.68
C LEU A 53 3.80 6.64 -3.61
N ALA A 54 3.53 7.78 -2.96
CA ALA A 54 4.53 8.81 -2.73
C ALA A 54 5.65 8.34 -1.78
N GLY A 55 5.30 7.70 -0.66
CA GLY A 55 6.29 7.10 0.25
C GLY A 55 7.04 5.93 -0.40
N GLY A 56 6.34 5.11 -1.18
CA GLY A 56 6.90 3.99 -1.91
C GLY A 56 7.95 4.40 -2.94
N TRP A 57 7.82 5.60 -3.53
CA TRP A 57 8.84 6.15 -4.45
C TRP A 57 10.19 6.26 -3.75
N PHE A 58 10.21 6.89 -2.56
CA PHE A 58 11.43 7.04 -1.77
C PHE A 58 11.96 5.69 -1.29
N PHE A 59 11.07 4.81 -0.85
CA PHE A 59 11.45 3.47 -0.38
C PHE A 59 12.10 2.62 -1.49
N VAL A 60 11.47 2.52 -2.66
CA VAL A 60 11.99 1.73 -3.80
C VAL A 60 13.30 2.34 -4.33
N ARG A 61 13.38 3.67 -4.40
CA ARG A 61 14.61 4.37 -4.76
C ARG A 61 15.73 4.07 -3.77
N TYR A 62 15.45 4.15 -2.47
CA TYR A 62 16.41 3.85 -1.40
C TYR A 62 16.96 2.42 -1.50
N LEU A 63 16.12 1.42 -1.78
CA LEU A 63 16.57 0.03 -1.98
C LEU A 63 17.53 -0.09 -3.17
N GLY A 64 17.24 0.61 -4.27
CA GLY A 64 18.11 0.64 -5.46
C GLY A 64 19.44 1.32 -5.19
N GLU A 65 19.43 2.50 -4.57
CA GLU A 65 20.62 3.27 -4.22
C GLU A 65 21.50 2.50 -3.21
N THR A 66 20.92 1.93 -2.16
CA THR A 66 21.65 1.13 -1.17
C THR A 66 22.35 -0.08 -1.80
N THR A 67 21.73 -0.72 -2.79
CA THR A 67 22.34 -1.85 -3.50
C THR A 67 23.56 -1.40 -4.31
N ARG A 68 23.45 -0.27 -5.00
CA ARG A 68 24.56 0.34 -5.75
C ARG A 68 25.70 0.76 -4.83
N ASP A 69 25.39 1.43 -3.72
CA ASP A 69 26.38 1.94 -2.77
C ASP A 69 27.16 0.82 -2.11
N LYS A 70 26.53 -0.33 -1.81
CA LYS A 70 27.22 -1.50 -1.23
C LYS A 70 28.30 -2.06 -2.17
N ILE A 71 27.98 -2.21 -3.45
CA ILE A 71 28.94 -2.70 -4.45
C ILE A 71 30.05 -1.65 -4.65
N GLY A 72 29.67 -0.37 -4.79
CA GLY A 72 30.64 0.72 -4.93
C GLY A 72 31.61 0.82 -3.75
N ALA A 73 31.10 0.78 -2.51
CA ALA A 73 31.92 0.80 -1.30
C ALA A 73 32.90 -0.39 -1.23
N THR A 74 32.48 -1.56 -1.72
CA THR A 74 33.35 -2.74 -1.78
C THR A 74 34.50 -2.51 -2.74
N LEU A 75 34.23 -2.02 -3.96
CA LEU A 75 35.26 -1.74 -4.97
C LEU A 75 36.21 -0.61 -4.52
N GLN A 76 35.68 0.43 -3.86
CA GLN A 76 36.48 1.53 -3.30
C GLN A 76 37.52 1.08 -2.27
N VAL A 77 37.23 0.02 -1.52
CA VAL A 77 38.16 -0.55 -0.53
C VAL A 77 39.17 -1.46 -1.21
N LEU A 78 38.74 -2.25 -2.20
CA LEU A 78 39.59 -3.24 -2.85
C LEU A 78 40.62 -2.63 -3.79
N ALA A 79 40.27 -1.58 -4.55
CA ALA A 79 41.19 -0.99 -5.53
C ALA A 79 42.48 -0.48 -4.86
N PRO A 80 42.45 0.32 -3.78
CA PRO A 80 43.68 0.75 -3.09
C PRO A 80 44.46 -0.42 -2.48
N LEU A 81 43.76 -1.43 -1.94
CA LEU A 81 44.41 -2.61 -1.36
C LEU A 81 45.21 -3.38 -2.41
N TYR A 82 44.59 -3.65 -3.57
CA TYR A 82 45.25 -4.37 -4.66
C TYR A 82 46.33 -3.52 -5.33
N ALA A 83 46.16 -2.20 -5.40
CA ALA A 83 47.19 -1.28 -5.89
C ALA A 83 48.44 -1.27 -4.99
N ASP A 84 48.25 -1.26 -3.68
CA ASP A 84 49.34 -1.37 -2.70
C ASP A 84 50.06 -2.73 -2.82
N GLU A 85 49.31 -3.82 -2.95
CA GLU A 85 49.89 -5.15 -3.12
C GLU A 85 50.69 -5.25 -4.43
N MET A 86 50.16 -4.70 -5.55
CA MET A 86 50.91 -4.59 -6.81
C MET A 86 52.22 -3.81 -6.65
N SER A 87 52.20 -2.70 -5.90
CA SER A 87 53.40 -1.91 -5.59
C SER A 87 54.45 -2.77 -4.86
N ARG A 88 54.04 -3.48 -3.79
CA ARG A 88 54.92 -4.34 -2.98
C ARG A 88 55.50 -5.51 -3.76
N HIS A 89 54.75 -6.07 -4.71
CA HIS A 89 55.23 -7.14 -5.59
C HIS A 89 56.03 -6.63 -6.78
N GLY A 90 56.41 -5.35 -6.82
CA GLY A 90 57.37 -4.83 -7.78
C GLY A 90 56.77 -4.53 -9.15
N HIS A 91 55.50 -4.15 -9.24
CA HIS A 91 54.86 -3.68 -10.48
C HIS A 91 55.73 -2.66 -11.24
N ALA A 92 56.38 -1.75 -10.53
CA ALA A 92 57.31 -0.74 -11.08
C ALA A 92 58.50 -1.31 -11.87
N LYS A 93 58.86 -2.59 -11.67
CA LYS A 93 59.96 -3.26 -12.37
C LYS A 93 59.55 -3.80 -13.74
N ILE A 94 58.25 -3.94 -14.01
CA ILE A 94 57.75 -4.34 -15.34
C ILE A 94 57.95 -3.18 -16.31
N THR A 95 58.52 -3.45 -17.48
CA THR A 95 58.77 -2.46 -18.54
C THR A 95 58.06 -2.88 -19.82
N LEU A 96 57.98 -1.98 -20.81
CA LEU A 96 57.42 -2.32 -22.13
C LEU A 96 58.25 -3.37 -22.90
N ALA A 97 59.50 -3.63 -22.46
CA ALA A 97 60.37 -4.65 -23.05
C ALA A 97 60.37 -5.97 -22.26
N THR A 98 59.60 -6.05 -21.16
CA THR A 98 59.51 -7.26 -20.34
C THR A 98 58.89 -8.39 -21.16
N PRO A 99 59.52 -9.57 -21.25
CA PRO A 99 58.95 -10.73 -21.93
C PRO A 99 57.64 -11.21 -21.29
N ALA A 100 56.75 -11.78 -22.09
CA ALA A 100 55.46 -12.31 -21.60
C ALA A 100 55.59 -13.52 -20.65
N ASP A 101 56.74 -14.18 -20.66
CA ASP A 101 57.12 -15.31 -19.80
C ASP A 101 58.02 -14.90 -18.62
N ASP A 102 58.24 -13.59 -18.41
CA ASP A 102 59.02 -13.08 -17.28
C ASP A 102 58.43 -13.56 -15.93
N PRO A 103 59.25 -14.10 -15.01
CA PRO A 103 58.75 -14.66 -13.75
C PRO A 103 58.01 -13.65 -12.87
N LEU A 104 58.45 -12.39 -12.86
CA LEU A 104 57.80 -11.32 -12.10
C LEU A 104 56.46 -10.96 -12.73
N TYR A 105 56.42 -10.83 -14.05
CA TYR A 105 55.17 -10.57 -14.77
C TYR A 105 54.13 -11.68 -14.52
N LEU A 106 54.52 -12.94 -14.65
CA LEU A 106 53.63 -14.09 -14.37
C LEU A 106 53.18 -14.15 -12.90
N GLN A 107 53.99 -13.70 -11.96
CA GLN A 107 53.60 -13.57 -10.55
C GLN A 107 52.49 -12.53 -10.36
N LEU A 108 52.59 -11.36 -11.01
CA LEU A 108 51.56 -10.32 -10.94
C LEU A 108 50.25 -10.76 -11.60
N ILE A 109 50.33 -11.44 -12.75
CA ILE A 109 49.15 -12.08 -13.39
C ILE A 109 48.51 -13.08 -12.42
N SER A 110 49.31 -13.90 -11.75
CA SER A 110 48.81 -14.88 -10.78
C SER A 110 48.18 -14.24 -9.54
N LEU A 111 48.54 -13.00 -9.20
CA LEU A 111 47.85 -12.23 -8.15
C LEU A 111 46.46 -11.80 -8.61
N GLN A 112 46.34 -11.20 -9.80
CA GLN A 112 45.04 -10.78 -10.35
C GLN A 112 44.08 -11.96 -10.44
N LYS A 113 44.51 -13.08 -11.02
CA LYS A 113 43.69 -14.30 -11.14
C LYS A 113 43.22 -14.82 -9.78
N ARG A 114 44.08 -14.79 -8.76
CA ARG A 114 43.72 -15.19 -7.39
C ARG A 114 42.71 -14.24 -6.78
N TRP A 115 42.87 -12.92 -6.95
CA TRP A 115 41.91 -11.95 -6.42
C TRP A 115 40.55 -12.07 -7.08
N MET A 116 40.48 -12.27 -8.40
CA MET A 116 39.23 -12.52 -9.12
C MET A 116 38.57 -13.83 -8.66
N ALA A 117 39.35 -14.91 -8.47
CA ALA A 117 38.84 -16.17 -7.96
C ALA A 117 38.30 -16.08 -6.51
N LEU A 118 38.91 -15.23 -5.68
CA LEU A 118 38.49 -15.02 -4.29
C LEU A 118 37.36 -14.01 -4.15
N ASN A 119 37.14 -13.15 -5.15
CA ASN A 119 36.14 -12.10 -5.11
C ASN A 119 35.27 -12.10 -6.38
N PRO A 120 34.14 -12.84 -6.36
CA PRO A 120 33.24 -12.97 -7.50
C PRO A 120 32.56 -11.67 -7.97
N LEU A 121 32.68 -10.58 -7.21
CA LEU A 121 32.21 -9.26 -7.63
C LEU A 121 33.16 -8.65 -8.66
N VAL A 122 34.47 -8.84 -8.49
CA VAL A 122 35.47 -8.27 -9.39
C VAL A 122 35.51 -9.11 -10.67
N HIS A 123 35.10 -8.51 -11.78
CA HIS A 123 35.08 -9.18 -13.08
C HIS A 123 36.42 -9.05 -13.78
N ASP A 124 37.10 -7.93 -13.59
CA ASP A 124 38.40 -7.72 -14.19
C ASP A 124 39.33 -6.89 -13.30
N ILE A 125 40.63 -7.11 -13.48
CA ILE A 125 41.69 -6.38 -12.79
C ILE A 125 42.81 -6.10 -13.78
N TYR A 126 43.07 -4.83 -14.03
CA TYR A 126 44.14 -4.40 -14.92
C TYR A 126 44.99 -3.32 -14.27
N THR A 127 46.19 -3.15 -14.77
CA THR A 127 47.05 -2.03 -14.44
C THR A 127 47.45 -1.26 -15.69
N MET A 128 47.59 0.05 -15.53
CA MET A 128 47.90 0.95 -16.62
C MET A 128 48.95 1.97 -16.25
N ARG A 129 49.67 2.44 -17.25
CA ARG A 129 50.56 3.59 -17.15
C ARG A 129 50.24 4.64 -18.18
N LYS A 130 50.47 5.89 -17.81
CA LYS A 130 50.49 7.01 -18.75
C LYS A 130 51.93 7.24 -19.19
N LEU A 131 52.20 7.07 -20.47
CA LEU A 131 53.50 7.32 -21.07
C LEU A 131 53.78 8.84 -21.15
N PRO A 132 55.06 9.25 -21.33
CA PRO A 132 55.41 10.67 -21.44
C PRO A 132 54.74 11.41 -22.60
N ASP A 133 54.36 10.68 -23.66
CA ASP A 133 53.62 11.20 -24.81
C ASP A 133 52.10 11.33 -24.56
N GLY A 134 51.65 11.01 -23.35
CA GLY A 134 50.26 11.08 -22.91
C GLY A 134 49.43 9.83 -23.21
N ARG A 135 49.95 8.86 -23.97
CA ARG A 135 49.23 7.60 -24.25
C ARG A 135 49.11 6.76 -22.98
N LYS A 136 47.95 6.14 -22.81
CA LYS A 136 47.72 5.16 -21.76
C LYS A 136 47.97 3.77 -22.31
N VAL A 137 48.70 2.95 -21.56
CA VAL A 137 49.03 1.57 -21.95
C VAL A 137 48.74 0.61 -20.81
N ILE A 138 48.23 -0.56 -21.15
CA ILE A 138 48.05 -1.69 -20.23
C ILE A 138 49.42 -2.28 -19.89
N ILE A 139 49.67 -2.60 -18.62
CA ILE A 139 50.93 -3.20 -18.15
C ILE A 139 50.72 -4.62 -17.66
N VAL A 140 49.80 -4.85 -16.73
CA VAL A 140 49.44 -6.18 -16.23
C VAL A 140 47.93 -6.32 -16.31
N ASP A 141 47.47 -7.25 -17.11
CA ASP A 141 46.06 -7.56 -17.29
C ASP A 141 45.97 -9.05 -17.62
N ALA A 142 45.28 -9.80 -16.76
CA ALA A 142 45.25 -11.25 -16.82
C ALA A 142 44.23 -11.74 -17.86
N GLU A 143 44.37 -13.01 -18.27
CA GLU A 143 43.25 -13.66 -18.93
C GLU A 143 42.03 -13.72 -17.98
N THR A 144 40.87 -13.31 -18.50
CA THR A 144 39.63 -13.14 -17.73
C THR A 144 38.52 -13.98 -18.35
N ASP A 145 37.94 -14.87 -17.54
CA ASP A 145 36.85 -15.77 -17.92
C ASP A 145 35.51 -15.05 -17.73
N TYR A 146 35.13 -14.27 -18.75
CA TYR A 146 33.95 -13.40 -18.67
C TYR A 146 32.64 -14.19 -18.69
N ASP A 147 32.60 -15.33 -19.39
CA ASP A 147 31.39 -16.17 -19.48
C ASP A 147 31.29 -17.24 -18.39
N ARG A 148 32.38 -17.42 -17.61
CA ARG A 148 32.50 -18.34 -16.47
C ARG A 148 32.37 -19.80 -16.87
N ASP A 149 32.80 -20.17 -18.08
CA ASP A 149 32.81 -21.56 -18.55
C ASP A 149 34.04 -22.36 -18.09
N GLY A 150 34.98 -21.69 -17.40
CA GLY A 150 36.23 -22.26 -16.89
C GLY A 150 37.35 -22.33 -17.93
N LYS A 151 37.20 -21.68 -19.09
CA LYS A 151 38.19 -21.61 -20.17
C LYS A 151 38.46 -20.16 -20.54
N PHE A 152 39.57 -19.96 -21.25
CA PHE A 152 39.98 -18.66 -21.80
C PHE A 152 40.13 -18.85 -23.30
N SER A 153 39.01 -18.94 -24.00
CA SER A 153 38.97 -19.37 -25.41
C SER A 153 38.47 -18.29 -26.37
N GLY A 154 37.75 -17.29 -25.86
CA GLY A 154 37.35 -16.13 -26.64
C GLY A 154 38.53 -15.19 -26.91
N GLU A 155 38.48 -14.46 -28.04
CA GLU A 155 39.45 -13.40 -28.34
C GLU A 155 39.49 -12.32 -27.25
N ARG A 156 38.33 -12.06 -26.62
CA ARG A 156 38.16 -11.14 -25.50
C ARG A 156 38.78 -11.64 -24.19
N GLU A 157 38.93 -12.95 -24.01
CA GLU A 157 39.38 -13.58 -22.75
C GLU A 157 40.89 -13.76 -22.68
N GLN A 158 41.58 -13.44 -23.79
CA GLN A 158 43.02 -13.55 -23.86
C GLN A 158 43.69 -12.47 -23.03
N ARG A 159 44.85 -12.82 -22.49
CA ARG A 159 45.72 -11.88 -21.80
C ARG A 159 46.09 -10.72 -22.73
N THR A 160 45.89 -9.50 -22.25
CA THR A 160 46.29 -8.29 -22.97
C THR A 160 47.81 -8.14 -22.98
N PRO A 161 48.45 -7.95 -24.15
CA PRO A 161 49.90 -7.73 -24.24
C PRO A 161 50.38 -6.49 -23.47
N ILE A 162 51.57 -6.60 -22.89
CA ILE A 162 52.24 -5.46 -22.25
C ILE A 162 52.42 -4.33 -23.26
N GLY A 163 51.97 -3.13 -22.90
CA GLY A 163 52.10 -1.95 -23.74
C GLY A 163 50.95 -1.73 -24.72
N GLU A 164 49.92 -2.58 -24.72
CA GLU A 164 48.74 -2.33 -25.54
C GLU A 164 48.11 -0.98 -25.17
N VAL A 165 47.80 -0.18 -26.18
CA VAL A 165 47.26 1.17 -26.01
C VAL A 165 45.79 1.08 -25.62
N TYR A 166 45.42 1.80 -24.56
CA TYR A 166 44.04 1.97 -24.12
C TYR A 166 43.53 3.36 -24.56
N PRO A 167 42.79 3.45 -25.68
CA PRO A 167 42.36 4.71 -26.27
C PRO A 167 41.19 5.38 -25.52
N GLU A 168 40.48 4.67 -24.66
CA GLU A 168 39.21 5.12 -24.09
C GLU A 168 39.41 6.27 -23.08
N ALA A 169 38.48 7.21 -23.12
CA ALA A 169 38.42 8.31 -22.17
C ALA A 169 37.65 7.86 -20.92
N ASP A 170 38.38 7.59 -19.86
CA ASP A 170 37.85 7.18 -18.57
C ASP A 170 38.24 8.23 -17.50
N PRO A 171 37.28 9.03 -17.01
CA PRO A 171 37.53 10.05 -16.00
C PRO A 171 38.07 9.48 -14.68
N GLY A 172 37.61 8.29 -14.29
CA GLY A 172 38.06 7.61 -13.07
C GLY A 172 39.52 7.21 -13.17
N LEU A 173 39.95 6.65 -14.29
CA LEU A 173 41.37 6.33 -14.51
C LEU A 173 42.25 7.57 -14.51
N GLU A 174 41.83 8.69 -15.12
CA GLU A 174 42.62 9.93 -15.11
C GLU A 174 42.76 10.52 -13.69
N LEU A 175 41.72 10.45 -12.86
CA LEU A 175 41.79 10.88 -11.46
C LEU A 175 42.80 10.04 -10.66
N ALA A 176 42.79 8.72 -10.87
CA ALA A 176 43.72 7.83 -10.19
C ALA A 176 45.16 7.99 -10.69
N LEU A 177 45.37 8.23 -11.99
CA LEU A 177 46.68 8.64 -12.54
C LEU A 177 47.18 9.98 -11.99
N ALA A 178 46.27 10.84 -11.51
CA ALA A 178 46.60 12.06 -10.77
C ALA A 178 46.76 11.84 -9.25
N GLY A 179 46.78 10.59 -8.78
CA GLY A 179 47.02 10.22 -7.39
C GLY A 179 45.76 10.17 -6.51
N ARG A 180 44.56 10.16 -7.11
CA ARG A 180 43.29 10.13 -6.36
C ARG A 180 42.51 8.86 -6.66
N ALA A 181 42.48 7.94 -5.70
CA ALA A 181 41.60 6.78 -5.77
C ALA A 181 40.13 7.22 -5.88
N ASN A 182 39.34 6.51 -6.68
CA ASN A 182 37.95 6.85 -6.93
C ASN A 182 37.13 5.62 -7.34
N PHE A 183 35.81 5.82 -7.39
CA PHE A 183 34.85 4.88 -7.94
C PHE A 183 34.05 5.58 -9.02
N GLU A 184 34.11 5.04 -10.23
CA GLU A 184 33.34 5.48 -11.37
C GLU A 184 31.99 4.77 -11.34
N SER A 185 30.98 5.54 -10.94
CA SER A 185 29.59 5.06 -10.83
C SER A 185 28.86 5.06 -12.18
N GLN A 186 29.40 5.77 -13.17
CA GLN A 186 28.83 5.81 -14.51
C GLN A 186 29.40 4.67 -15.35
N PRO A 187 28.56 3.95 -16.11
CA PRO A 187 29.07 2.90 -16.97
C PRO A 187 29.98 3.45 -18.08
N VAL A 188 31.20 2.92 -18.16
CA VAL A 188 32.13 3.12 -19.27
C VAL A 188 32.00 1.93 -20.21
N THR A 189 32.05 2.17 -21.53
CA THR A 189 31.98 1.10 -22.53
C THR A 189 33.25 1.09 -23.35
N ASP A 190 33.86 -0.08 -23.46
CA ASP A 190 35.06 -0.35 -24.24
C ASP A 190 34.88 -1.60 -25.11
N ARG A 191 35.98 -2.11 -25.68
CA ARG A 191 35.95 -3.32 -26.51
C ARG A 191 35.66 -4.61 -25.73
N TRP A 192 35.94 -4.62 -24.43
CA TRP A 192 35.68 -5.77 -23.57
C TRP A 192 34.23 -5.73 -23.09
N GLY A 193 33.66 -4.60 -22.73
CA GLY A 193 32.26 -4.58 -22.31
C GLY A 193 31.79 -3.24 -21.78
N THR A 194 30.82 -3.30 -20.88
CA THR A 194 30.31 -2.13 -20.17
C THR A 194 30.57 -2.31 -18.69
N TRP A 195 31.35 -1.40 -18.12
CA TRP A 195 31.95 -1.54 -16.81
C TRP A 195 31.58 -0.37 -15.92
N ILE A 196 31.44 -0.65 -14.64
CA ILE A 196 31.60 0.33 -13.56
C ILE A 196 32.77 -0.15 -12.72
N GLY A 197 33.50 0.75 -12.08
CA GLY A 197 34.76 0.32 -11.50
C GLY A 197 35.35 1.25 -10.49
N ALA A 198 36.41 0.80 -9.84
CA ALA A 198 37.23 1.63 -8.98
C ALA A 198 38.66 1.66 -9.49
N ALA A 199 39.28 2.82 -9.41
CA ALA A 199 40.66 3.02 -9.84
C ALA A 199 41.48 3.57 -8.67
N ALA A 200 42.70 3.07 -8.51
CA ALA A 200 43.62 3.51 -7.46
C ALA A 200 45.07 3.64 -7.95
N PRO A 201 45.82 4.67 -7.52
CA PRO A 201 47.21 4.84 -7.91
C PRO A 201 48.09 3.70 -7.37
N ILE A 202 49.00 3.22 -8.21
CA ILE A 202 50.11 2.37 -7.82
C ILE A 202 51.33 3.27 -7.62
N TYR A 203 51.97 3.20 -6.47
CA TYR A 203 53.15 4.00 -6.15
C TYR A 203 54.46 3.21 -6.34
N ARG A 204 55.54 3.92 -6.63
CA ARG A 204 56.92 3.41 -6.53
C ARG A 204 57.43 3.55 -5.09
N GLU A 205 58.56 2.92 -4.80
CA GLU A 205 59.24 3.04 -3.49
C GLU A 205 59.59 4.48 -3.12
N ASP A 206 59.82 5.36 -4.11
CA ASP A 206 60.11 6.78 -3.91
C ASP A 206 58.86 7.65 -3.70
N GLY A 207 57.66 7.06 -3.69
CA GLY A 207 56.38 7.75 -3.55
C GLY A 207 55.85 8.39 -4.84
N SER A 208 56.55 8.28 -5.97
CA SER A 208 56.03 8.68 -7.28
C SER A 208 54.96 7.71 -7.78
N ILE A 209 54.03 8.19 -8.62
CA ILE A 209 53.01 7.34 -9.23
C ILE A 209 53.67 6.49 -10.31
N ASP A 210 53.60 5.17 -10.16
CA ASP A 210 54.02 4.23 -11.19
C ASP A 210 52.97 4.10 -12.29
N GLY A 211 51.71 3.96 -11.88
CA GLY A 211 50.56 3.73 -12.73
C GLY A 211 49.27 3.73 -11.93
N VAL A 212 48.25 3.07 -12.45
CA VAL A 212 46.94 2.89 -11.83
C VAL A 212 46.56 1.41 -11.88
N LEU A 213 45.84 0.95 -10.86
CA LEU A 213 45.11 -0.31 -10.89
C LEU A 213 43.62 0.01 -11.06
N GLY A 214 43.00 -0.60 -12.07
CA GLY A 214 41.56 -0.58 -12.30
C GLY A 214 40.92 -1.89 -11.87
N LEU A 215 39.71 -1.78 -11.31
CA LEU A 215 38.83 -2.89 -10.99
C LEU A 215 37.51 -2.69 -11.69
N ASP A 216 37.16 -3.64 -12.56
CA ASP A 216 35.90 -3.58 -13.29
C ASP A 216 34.88 -4.55 -12.72
N TYR A 217 33.66 -4.05 -12.68
CA TYR A 217 32.46 -4.78 -12.33
C TYR A 217 31.48 -4.65 -13.51
N ASP A 218 30.92 -5.78 -13.94
CA ASP A 218 29.99 -5.81 -15.06
C ASP A 218 28.75 -4.93 -14.76
N ALA A 219 28.59 -3.87 -15.56
CA ALA A 219 27.53 -2.91 -15.35
C ALA A 219 26.15 -3.60 -15.46
N SER A 220 25.97 -4.56 -16.37
CA SER A 220 24.70 -5.26 -16.52
C SER A 220 24.31 -6.00 -15.24
N LEU A 221 25.25 -6.62 -14.52
CA LEU A 221 24.97 -7.29 -13.25
C LEU A 221 24.50 -6.31 -12.18
N MET A 222 25.11 -5.13 -12.12
CA MET A 222 24.69 -4.06 -11.20
C MET A 222 23.27 -3.62 -11.55
N ALA A 223 23.00 -3.35 -12.82
CA ALA A 223 21.68 -2.99 -13.31
C ALA A 223 20.62 -4.04 -12.93
N HIS A 224 20.92 -5.33 -13.13
CA HIS A 224 20.04 -6.44 -12.73
C HIS A 224 19.82 -6.48 -11.21
N SER A 225 20.88 -6.35 -10.39
CA SER A 225 20.75 -6.36 -8.93
C SER A 225 19.90 -5.20 -8.39
N VAL A 226 20.08 -4.00 -8.95
CA VAL A 226 19.28 -2.81 -8.61
C VAL A 226 17.82 -3.00 -9.04
N ALA A 227 17.59 -3.56 -10.24
CA ALA A 227 16.25 -3.84 -10.73
C ALA A 227 15.52 -4.87 -9.86
N LEU A 228 16.19 -5.95 -9.43
CA LEU A 228 15.61 -6.96 -8.54
C LEU A 228 15.29 -6.38 -7.16
N ALA A 229 16.18 -5.56 -6.58
CA ALA A 229 15.92 -4.90 -5.29
C ALA A 229 14.69 -3.98 -5.36
N ARG A 230 14.56 -3.21 -6.45
CA ARG A 230 13.40 -2.35 -6.69
C ARG A 230 12.12 -3.14 -6.91
N LEU A 231 12.18 -4.22 -7.70
CA LEU A 231 11.07 -5.12 -7.94
C LEU A 231 10.57 -5.74 -6.63
N ALA A 232 11.47 -6.24 -5.78
CA ALA A 232 11.11 -6.77 -4.47
C ALA A 232 10.39 -5.71 -3.61
N GLY A 233 10.89 -4.47 -3.58
CA GLY A 233 10.22 -3.36 -2.91
C GLY A 233 8.83 -3.06 -3.46
N MET A 234 8.67 -3.05 -4.78
CA MET A 234 7.38 -2.85 -5.44
C MET A 234 6.40 -4.00 -5.17
N VAL A 235 6.87 -5.25 -5.12
CA VAL A 235 6.03 -6.40 -4.76
C VAL A 235 5.51 -6.28 -3.33
N CYS A 236 6.36 -5.89 -2.37
CA CYS A 236 5.94 -5.63 -0.99
C CYS A 236 4.88 -4.52 -0.92
N LEU A 237 5.09 -3.41 -1.66
CA LEU A 237 4.11 -2.33 -1.77
C LEU A 237 2.81 -2.78 -2.44
N ALA A 238 2.88 -3.63 -3.47
CA ALA A 238 1.71 -4.17 -4.16
C ALA A 238 0.85 -5.00 -3.20
N VAL A 239 1.47 -5.90 -2.44
CA VAL A 239 0.78 -6.71 -1.42
C VAL A 239 0.14 -5.79 -0.38
N PHE A 240 0.86 -4.78 0.10
CA PHE A 240 0.31 -3.81 1.06
C PHE A 240 -0.88 -3.03 0.49
N LEU A 241 -0.78 -2.56 -0.76
CA LEU A 241 -1.87 -1.87 -1.45
C LEU A 241 -3.10 -2.76 -1.64
N VAL A 242 -2.91 -4.05 -1.99
CA VAL A 242 -4.01 -5.00 -2.10
C VAL A 242 -4.74 -5.13 -0.76
N ILE A 243 -4.01 -5.23 0.35
CA ILE A 243 -4.59 -5.29 1.70
C ILE A 243 -5.38 -4.00 2.01
N VAL A 244 -4.80 -2.83 1.73
CA VAL A 244 -5.46 -1.53 1.97
C VAL A 244 -6.72 -1.38 1.13
N ILE A 245 -6.66 -1.70 -0.17
CA ILE A 245 -7.79 -1.61 -1.10
C ILE A 245 -8.90 -2.59 -0.67
N ALA A 246 -8.55 -3.83 -0.32
CA ALA A 246 -9.52 -4.82 0.14
C ALA A 246 -10.19 -4.37 1.44
N ALA A 247 -9.41 -3.92 2.43
CA ALA A 247 -9.94 -3.40 3.69
C ALA A 247 -10.90 -2.22 3.46
N PHE A 248 -10.51 -1.27 2.61
CA PHE A 248 -11.35 -0.12 2.30
C PHE A 248 -12.65 -0.52 1.59
N SER A 249 -12.57 -1.46 0.66
CA SER A 249 -13.74 -2.00 -0.05
C SER A 249 -14.71 -2.67 0.91
N VAL A 250 -14.21 -3.46 1.86
CA VAL A 250 -15.04 -4.07 2.92
C VAL A 250 -15.72 -2.99 3.77
N ILE A 251 -15.01 -1.94 4.17
CA ILE A 251 -15.58 -0.83 4.95
C ILE A 251 -16.72 -0.15 4.19
N LEU A 252 -16.52 0.18 2.91
CA LEU A 252 -17.56 0.81 2.08
C LEU A 252 -18.80 -0.08 1.94
N LEU A 253 -18.62 -1.37 1.69
CA LEU A 253 -19.72 -2.33 1.60
C LEU A 253 -20.47 -2.47 2.94
N GLN A 254 -19.76 -2.44 4.07
CA GLN A 254 -20.39 -2.49 5.40
C GLN A 254 -21.20 -1.23 5.70
N GLN A 255 -20.69 -0.05 5.35
CA GLN A 255 -21.42 1.21 5.53
C GLN A 255 -22.72 1.24 4.73
N ALA A 256 -22.71 0.68 3.51
CA ALA A 256 -23.90 0.56 2.67
C ALA A 256 -24.97 -0.32 3.33
N ARG A 257 -24.57 -1.51 3.78
CA ARG A 257 -25.45 -2.47 4.46
C ARG A 257 -26.04 -1.89 5.74
N LEU A 258 -25.24 -1.14 6.50
CA LEU A 258 -25.72 -0.49 7.72
C LEU A 258 -26.75 0.60 7.41
N SER A 259 -26.50 1.41 6.38
CA SER A 259 -27.43 2.46 5.92
C SER A 259 -28.77 1.88 5.48
N GLU A 260 -28.76 0.76 4.74
CA GLU A 260 -29.99 0.06 4.34
C GLU A 260 -30.78 -0.48 5.53
N ARG A 261 -30.10 -1.06 6.52
CA ARG A 261 -30.73 -1.53 7.76
C ARG A 261 -31.39 -0.39 8.53
N ILE A 262 -30.68 0.72 8.72
CA ILE A 262 -31.24 1.90 9.41
C ILE A 262 -32.49 2.42 8.70
N ARG A 263 -32.49 2.44 7.36
CA ARG A 263 -33.67 2.87 6.58
C ARG A 263 -34.84 1.91 6.73
N ALA A 264 -34.58 0.60 6.67
CA ALA A 264 -35.61 -0.42 6.83
C ALA A 264 -36.22 -0.39 8.24
N ASP A 265 -35.39 -0.19 9.27
CA ASP A 265 -35.85 -0.06 10.66
C ASP A 265 -36.72 1.21 10.82
N ALA A 266 -36.30 2.35 10.27
CA ALA A 266 -37.08 3.58 10.30
C ALA A 266 -38.43 3.46 9.55
N GLU A 267 -38.45 2.76 8.40
CA GLU A 267 -39.69 2.50 7.66
C GLU A 267 -40.64 1.58 8.46
N LYS A 268 -40.10 0.54 9.09
CA LYS A 268 -40.87 -0.36 9.96
C LYS A 268 -41.47 0.41 11.15
N GLU A 269 -40.70 1.26 11.81
CA GLU A 269 -41.20 2.11 12.90
C GLU A 269 -42.33 3.03 12.43
N ARG A 270 -42.19 3.64 11.24
CA ARG A 270 -43.24 4.48 10.65
C ARG A 270 -44.52 3.68 10.40
N LEU A 271 -44.41 2.50 9.80
CA LEU A 271 -45.57 1.63 9.52
C LEU A 271 -46.24 1.13 10.81
N ILE A 272 -45.46 0.84 11.86
CA ILE A 272 -46.01 0.48 13.17
C ILE A 272 -46.81 1.64 13.75
N ALA A 273 -46.29 2.88 13.68
CA ALA A 273 -46.99 4.06 14.15
C ALA A 273 -48.30 4.31 13.37
N GLU A 274 -48.26 4.16 12.05
CA GLU A 274 -49.44 4.28 11.17
C GLU A 274 -50.50 3.21 11.49
N LEU A 275 -50.09 1.95 11.64
CA LEU A 275 -50.97 0.85 12.07
C LEU A 275 -51.61 1.12 13.43
N GLN A 276 -50.82 1.59 14.41
CA GLN A 276 -51.33 1.95 15.74
C GLN A 276 -52.36 3.08 15.67
N GLN A 277 -52.13 4.09 14.82
CA GLN A 277 -53.07 5.18 14.61
C GLN A 277 -54.37 4.67 13.97
N SER A 278 -54.29 3.89 12.88
CA SER A 278 -55.50 3.34 12.25
C SER A 278 -56.28 2.43 13.20
N LEU A 279 -55.61 1.64 14.04
CA LEU A 279 -56.26 0.84 15.07
C LEU A 279 -56.97 1.71 16.13
N ALA A 280 -56.38 2.85 16.50
CA ALA A 280 -57.02 3.80 17.40
C ALA A 280 -58.28 4.44 16.78
N GLU A 281 -58.22 4.81 15.50
CA GLU A 281 -59.37 5.35 14.74
C GLU A 281 -60.50 4.33 14.58
N VAL A 282 -60.18 3.06 14.30
CA VAL A 282 -61.18 2.00 14.24
C VAL A 282 -61.83 1.77 15.61
N LYS A 283 -61.06 1.81 16.70
CA LYS A 283 -61.60 1.67 18.07
C LYS A 283 -62.56 2.81 18.43
N THR A 284 -62.26 4.05 18.05
CA THR A 284 -63.18 5.17 18.30
C THR A 284 -64.46 5.06 17.46
N LEU A 285 -64.37 4.61 16.21
CA LEU A 285 -65.55 4.36 15.36
C LEU A 285 -66.45 3.23 15.91
N HIS A 286 -65.87 2.13 16.42
CA HIS A 286 -66.63 1.05 17.05
C HIS A 286 -67.24 1.44 18.41
N GLY A 287 -66.77 2.52 19.04
CA GLY A 287 -67.34 3.02 20.30
C GLY A 287 -68.62 3.85 20.13
N LEU A 288 -69.03 4.17 18.90
CA LEU A 288 -70.22 4.96 18.62
C LEU A 288 -71.46 4.06 18.55
N LEU A 289 -72.23 4.02 19.64
CA LEU A 289 -73.50 3.30 19.69
C LEU A 289 -74.63 4.16 19.09
N PRO A 290 -75.22 3.78 17.94
CA PRO A 290 -76.37 4.50 17.39
C PRO A 290 -77.59 4.33 18.32
N ILE A 291 -77.99 5.40 18.99
CA ILE A 291 -79.16 5.41 19.88
C ILE A 291 -80.37 6.10 19.23
N CYS A 292 -81.57 5.60 19.50
CA CYS A 292 -82.80 6.25 19.07
C CYS A 292 -83.00 7.54 19.86
N ALA A 293 -83.15 8.68 19.18
CA ALA A 293 -83.31 9.98 19.82
C ALA A 293 -84.53 10.04 20.77
N ASN A 294 -85.60 9.31 20.45
CA ASN A 294 -86.86 9.28 21.20
C ASN A 294 -86.84 8.29 22.38
N CYS A 295 -86.61 7.00 22.12
CA CYS A 295 -86.76 5.94 23.13
C CYS A 295 -85.45 5.40 23.71
N LYS A 296 -84.29 5.94 23.30
CA LYS A 296 -82.94 5.61 23.80
C LYS A 296 -82.49 4.14 23.65
N LYS A 297 -83.19 3.35 22.84
CA LYS A 297 -82.73 2.01 22.40
C LYS A 297 -81.45 2.13 21.58
N VAL A 298 -80.57 1.13 21.66
CA VAL A 298 -79.35 1.01 20.85
C VAL A 298 -79.64 0.13 19.64
N ARG A 299 -79.15 0.50 18.47
CA ARG A 299 -79.20 -0.36 17.27
C ARG A 299 -77.94 -1.22 17.20
N ASP A 300 -78.12 -2.53 17.10
CA ASP A 300 -77.01 -3.47 16.91
C ASP A 300 -76.54 -3.56 15.44
N ASP A 301 -75.50 -4.35 15.19
CA ASP A 301 -74.90 -4.55 13.86
C ASP A 301 -75.82 -5.30 12.88
N GLN A 302 -76.85 -5.99 13.39
CA GLN A 302 -77.86 -6.68 12.58
C GLN A 302 -79.06 -5.77 12.26
N GLY A 303 -79.10 -4.56 12.83
CA GLY A 303 -80.13 -3.56 12.61
C GLY A 303 -81.31 -3.63 13.58
N TYR A 304 -81.26 -4.50 14.59
CA TYR A 304 -82.31 -4.60 15.62
C TYR A 304 -82.10 -3.57 16.73
N TRP A 305 -83.21 -3.18 17.38
CA TRP A 305 -83.22 -2.18 18.43
C TRP A 305 -83.43 -2.83 19.80
N ALA A 306 -82.38 -2.83 20.62
CA ALA A 306 -82.40 -3.36 21.99
C ALA A 306 -82.42 -2.25 23.04
N GLN A 307 -82.84 -2.54 24.27
CA GLN A 307 -82.64 -1.60 25.37
C GLN A 307 -81.15 -1.48 25.70
N ILE A 308 -80.73 -0.28 26.09
CA ILE A 308 -79.31 0.07 26.25
C ILE A 308 -78.61 -0.73 27.35
N ASP A 309 -79.33 -1.03 28.44
CA ASP A 309 -78.89 -1.84 29.56
C ASP A 309 -78.63 -3.29 29.16
N LEU A 310 -79.56 -3.92 28.43
CA LEU A 310 -79.40 -5.27 27.89
C LEU A 310 -78.23 -5.32 26.90
N TYR A 311 -78.18 -4.36 25.96
CA TYR A 311 -77.13 -4.31 24.96
C TYR A 311 -75.74 -4.17 25.60
N LEU A 312 -75.57 -3.25 26.56
CA LEU A 312 -74.30 -3.04 27.26
C LEU A 312 -73.93 -4.22 28.16
N ALA A 313 -74.90 -4.88 28.81
CA ALA A 313 -74.64 -6.05 29.64
C ALA A 313 -74.16 -7.26 28.82
N GLU A 314 -74.65 -7.42 27.59
CA GLU A 314 -74.22 -8.49 26.68
C GLU A 314 -72.87 -8.21 26.01
N HIS A 315 -72.56 -6.93 25.73
CA HIS A 315 -71.39 -6.54 24.95
C HIS A 315 -70.23 -5.98 25.78
N THR A 316 -70.39 -5.88 27.11
CA THR A 316 -69.35 -5.41 28.03
C THR A 316 -69.37 -6.22 29.34
N ASN A 317 -68.35 -6.04 30.18
CA ASN A 317 -68.32 -6.63 31.53
C ASN A 317 -69.11 -5.79 32.58
N ALA A 318 -69.98 -4.87 32.15
CA ALA A 318 -70.77 -4.03 33.05
C ALA A 318 -71.91 -4.81 33.73
N ARG A 319 -72.15 -4.55 35.02
CA ARG A 319 -73.30 -5.07 35.77
C ARG A 319 -74.21 -3.91 36.15
N PHE A 320 -75.50 -4.00 35.79
CA PHE A 320 -76.47 -2.97 36.11
C PHE A 320 -77.18 -3.27 37.43
N THR A 321 -77.32 -2.26 38.27
CA THR A 321 -78.18 -2.27 39.46
C THR A 321 -79.29 -1.25 39.27
N HIS A 322 -80.48 -1.54 39.80
CA HIS A 322 -81.62 -0.65 39.67
C HIS A 322 -81.62 0.41 40.77
N GLY A 323 -81.76 1.67 40.38
CA GLY A 323 -81.95 2.81 41.26
C GLY A 323 -82.84 3.85 40.57
N ILE A 324 -83.48 4.72 41.34
CA ILE A 324 -84.30 5.81 40.81
C ILE A 324 -83.60 7.13 41.11
N CYS A 325 -83.36 7.96 40.09
CA CYS A 325 -82.67 9.23 40.31
C CYS A 325 -83.59 10.24 41.03
N PRO A 326 -83.03 11.24 41.74
CA PRO A 326 -83.82 12.22 42.49
C PRO A 326 -84.88 12.95 41.65
N ASP A 327 -84.61 13.23 40.38
CA ASP A 327 -85.55 13.89 39.48
C ASP A 327 -86.74 12.98 39.14
N CYS A 328 -86.48 11.69 38.92
CA CYS A 328 -87.54 10.69 38.70
C CYS A 328 -88.36 10.46 39.97
N VAL A 329 -87.74 10.45 41.16
CA VAL A 329 -88.46 10.37 42.44
C VAL A 329 -89.41 11.55 42.58
N LYS A 330 -88.92 12.79 42.40
CA LYS A 330 -89.75 14.00 42.47
C LYS A 330 -90.96 13.96 41.53
N LYS A 331 -90.79 13.35 40.35
CA LYS A 331 -91.84 13.28 39.33
C LYS A 331 -92.84 12.15 39.56
N LEU A 332 -92.38 10.97 39.97
CA LEU A 332 -93.19 9.75 40.08
C LEU A 332 -93.76 9.53 41.49
N TYR A 333 -93.06 10.03 42.50
CA TYR A 333 -93.35 9.85 43.93
C TYR A 333 -93.15 11.18 44.68
N PRO A 334 -93.88 12.26 44.30
CA PRO A 334 -93.68 13.60 44.85
C PRO A 334 -93.84 13.65 46.38
N GLU A 335 -94.65 12.79 46.97
CA GLU A 335 -94.86 12.66 48.41
C GLU A 335 -93.65 12.10 49.18
N TYR A 336 -92.72 11.44 48.50
CA TYR A 336 -91.47 10.92 49.07
C TYR A 336 -90.26 11.80 48.73
N ALA A 337 -90.44 12.82 47.88
CA ALA A 337 -89.35 13.66 47.37
C ALA A 337 -88.52 14.35 48.46
N ASP A 338 -89.15 14.77 49.54
CA ASP A 338 -88.51 15.46 50.67
C ASP A 338 -87.73 14.51 51.59
N SER A 339 -88.02 13.21 51.54
CA SER A 339 -87.32 12.20 52.35
C SER A 339 -86.04 11.67 51.71
N VAL A 340 -85.92 11.77 50.37
CA VAL A 340 -84.78 11.25 49.58
C VAL A 340 -83.70 12.32 49.34
N SER A 341 -84.02 13.60 49.51
CA SER A 341 -83.10 14.74 49.29
C SER A 341 -82.13 15.01 50.46
N ASN A 342 -82.28 14.32 51.59
CA ASN A 342 -81.50 14.53 52.82
C ASN A 342 -80.40 13.47 53.10
N GLU A 343 -80.17 12.52 52.20
CA GLU A 343 -78.99 11.64 52.30
C GLU A 343 -77.76 12.28 51.61
N PRO A 344 -76.59 12.34 52.28
CA PRO A 344 -75.39 12.93 51.70
C PRO A 344 -74.88 12.11 50.51
N ASN A 345 -74.43 12.83 49.47
CA ASN A 345 -73.94 12.29 48.21
C ASN A 345 -72.74 11.31 48.44
N PRO A 346 -72.81 10.05 47.98
CA PRO A 346 -71.71 9.09 48.14
C PRO A 346 -70.41 9.50 47.42
N ALA A 347 -70.45 10.48 46.51
CA ALA A 347 -69.29 10.94 45.75
C ALA A 347 -68.25 11.73 46.58
N GLU A 348 -68.51 12.02 47.86
CA GLU A 348 -67.56 12.75 48.73
C GLU A 348 -66.60 11.86 49.55
N ASN A 349 -66.72 10.53 49.49
CA ASN A 349 -65.74 9.63 50.11
C ASN A 349 -64.82 9.00 49.07
N PRO A 350 -63.56 9.45 48.91
CA PRO A 350 -62.59 8.71 48.12
C PRO A 350 -62.34 7.33 48.76
N PRO A 351 -62.06 6.28 47.98
CA PRO A 351 -61.73 4.98 48.52
C PRO A 351 -60.49 5.09 49.42
N LYS A 352 -60.57 4.58 50.65
CA LYS A 352 -59.39 4.33 51.47
C LYS A 352 -58.59 3.21 50.80
N THR A 353 -57.32 3.54 50.51
CA THR A 353 -56.18 2.76 49.98
C THR A 353 -56.36 1.27 49.77
#